data_AF-B3XR23-F1
#
_entry.id   AF-B3XR23-F1
#
_cell.length_a   1.000
_cell.length_b   1.000
_cell.length_c   1.000
_cell.angle_alpha   90.00
_cell.angle_beta   90.00
_cell.angle_gamma   90.00
#
_symmetry.space_group_name_H-M   'P 1'
#
loop_
_entity.id
_entity.type
_entity.pdbx_description
1 polymer ?
#
loop_
_entity_poly.entity_id
_entity_poly.type
_entity_poly.pdbx_seq_one_letter_code
_entity_poly.pdbx_strand_id
1 'polypeptide(L)' 'MENIRQIHNGDIVLRHDFQPADSDAIEPLIKFLLKDGFTPVSLKELVGKDNFYNQQIIYSQDRFIIDDKEA' A
#
# COMPACT_ATOMS: atom_id res chain seq x y z
N MET A 1 -0.72 -12.69 -10.23
CA MET A 1 0.32 -11.74 -10.68
C MET A 1 -0.21 -10.69 -11.66
N GLU A 2 -1.31 -10.92 -12.39
CA GLU A 2 -1.82 -9.91 -13.36
C GLU A 2 -2.09 -8.54 -12.74
N ASN A 3 -2.70 -8.47 -11.56
CA ASN A 3 -3.01 -7.19 -10.89
C ASN A 3 -1.75 -6.39 -10.49
N ILE A 4 -0.64 -7.07 -10.18
CA ILE A 4 0.62 -6.43 -9.78
C ILE A 4 1.31 -5.74 -10.98
N ARG A 5 1.01 -6.16 -12.21
CA ARG A 5 1.57 -5.53 -13.43
C ARG A 5 0.96 -4.17 -13.74
N GLN A 6 -0.12 -3.78 -13.05
CA GLN A 6 -0.81 -2.50 -13.21
C GLN A 6 -0.54 -1.55 -12.03
N ILE A 7 0.51 -1.81 -11.25
CA ILE A 7 0.88 -0.96 -10.11
C ILE A 7 1.34 0.42 -10.58
N HIS A 8 0.89 1.45 -9.87
CA HIS A 8 1.31 2.84 -10.04
C HIS A 8 2.02 3.35 -8.79
N ASN A 9 2.78 4.45 -8.95
CA ASN A 9 3.35 5.14 -7.81
C ASN A 9 2.23 5.62 -6.87
N GLY A 10 2.37 5.35 -5.57
CA GLY A 10 1.38 5.72 -4.56
C GLY A 10 0.37 4.63 -4.20
N ASP A 11 0.41 3.47 -4.86
CA ASP A 11 -0.50 2.36 -4.61
C ASP A 11 -0.25 1.65 -3.27
N ILE A 12 -1.34 1.19 -2.66
CA ILE A 12 -1.33 0.32 -1.48
C ILE A 12 -1.67 -1.10 -1.93
N VAL A 13 -0.78 -2.04 -1.64
CA VAL A 13 -0.98 -3.46 -1.98
C VAL A 13 -1.56 -4.20 -0.78
N LEU A 14 -2.83 -4.60 -0.87
CA LEU A 14 -3.48 -5.44 0.14
C LEU A 14 -3.03 -6.90 -0.02
N ARG A 15 -2.46 -7.49 1.05
CA ARG A 15 -2.15 -8.91 1.13
C ARG A 15 -2.58 -9.49 2.47
N HIS A 16 -2.74 -10.81 2.49
CA HIS A 16 -3.10 -11.60 3.66
C HIS A 16 -1.91 -12.47 4.05
N ASP A 17 -1.50 -12.50 5.32
CA ASP A 17 -0.31 -13.25 5.78
C ASP A 17 -0.64 -14.65 6.32
N PHE A 18 -1.90 -15.08 6.23
CA PHE A 18 -2.42 -16.28 6.91
C PHE A 18 -2.32 -17.56 6.07
N GLN A 19 -2.02 -17.47 4.77
CA GLN A 19 -1.96 -18.63 3.88
C GLN A 19 -0.51 -18.90 3.43
N PRO A 20 -0.02 -20.16 3.50
CA PRO A 20 1.35 -20.52 3.10
C PRO A 20 1.71 -20.09 1.67
N ALA A 21 0.73 -20.11 0.76
CA ALA A 21 0.90 -19.69 -0.64
C ALA A 21 1.28 -18.21 -0.81
N ASP A 22 0.95 -17.35 0.16
CA ASP A 22 1.26 -15.91 0.12
C ASP A 22 2.66 -15.59 0.66
N SER A 23 3.22 -16.50 1.47
CA SER A 23 4.60 -16.45 1.95
C SER A 23 5.57 -16.75 0.80
N ASP A 24 5.33 -17.80 0.03
CA ASP A 24 6.18 -18.16 -1.12
C ASP A 24 6.13 -17.10 -2.24
N ALA A 25 5.02 -16.35 -2.32
CA ALA A 25 4.83 -15.28 -3.30
C ALA A 25 5.37 -13.91 -2.87
N ILE A 26 5.87 -13.73 -1.63
CA ILE A 26 6.37 -12.42 -1.16
C ILE A 26 7.70 -12.03 -1.81
N GLU A 27 8.64 -12.97 -1.84
CA GLU A 27 9.99 -12.69 -2.32
C GLU A 27 10.01 -12.40 -3.83
N PRO A 28 9.29 -13.14 -4.69
CA PRO A 28 9.16 -12.79 -6.10
C PRO A 28 8.49 -11.42 -6.33
N LEU A 29 7.50 -11.06 -5.52
CA LEU A 29 6.84 -9.75 -5.61
C LEU A 29 7.80 -8.62 -5.29
N ILE A 30 8.53 -8.72 -4.17
CA ILE A 30 9.50 -7.69 -3.77
C ILE A 30 10.58 -7.55 -4.85
N LYS A 31 11.10 -8.66 -5.38
CA LYS A 31 12.08 -8.63 -6.49
C LYS A 31 11.53 -7.96 -7.75
N PHE A 32 10.28 -8.22 -8.10
CA PHE A 32 9.61 -7.57 -9.24
C PHE A 32 9.51 -6.05 -9.03
N LEU A 33 9.02 -5.61 -7.88
CA LEU A 33 8.85 -4.19 -7.56
C LEU A 33 10.18 -3.43 -7.58
N LEU A 34 11.21 -3.98 -6.94
CA LEU A 34 12.54 -3.36 -6.91
C LEU A 34 13.17 -3.28 -8.31
N LYS A 35 12.97 -4.31 -9.15
CA LYS A 35 13.47 -4.33 -10.53
C LYS A 35 12.83 -3.23 -11.38
N ASP A 36 11.57 -2.90 -11.12
CA ASP A 36 10.80 -1.88 -11.86
C ASP A 36 10.96 -0.46 -11.27
N GLY A 37 11.87 -0.29 -10.29
CA GLY A 37 12.20 1.01 -9.70
C GLY A 37 11.28 1.43 -8.54
N PHE A 38 10.34 0.58 -8.13
CA PHE A 38 9.53 0.86 -6.96
C PHE A 38 10.30 0.63 -5.67
N THR A 39 10.03 1.46 -4.67
CA THR A 39 10.53 1.29 -3.30
C THR A 39 9.34 1.02 -2.39
N PRO A 40 9.21 -0.20 -1.82
CA PRO A 40 8.21 -0.47 -0.81
C PRO A 40 8.48 0.40 0.42
N VAL A 41 7.45 1.10 0.88
CA VAL A 41 7.51 1.97 2.06
C VAL A 41 6.38 1.62 3.03
N SER A 42 6.53 2.00 4.29
CA SER A 42 5.43 1.94 5.24
C SER A 42 4.32 2.93 4.86
N LEU A 43 3.09 2.68 5.31
CA LEU A 43 1.97 3.59 5.08
C LEU A 43 2.27 5.00 5.61
N LYS A 44 2.96 5.09 6.75
CA LYS A 44 3.36 6.36 7.37
C LYS A 44 4.36 7.15 6.53
N GLU A 45 5.28 6.47 5.86
CA GLU A 45 6.21 7.11 4.91
C GLU A 45 5.49 7.53 3.62
N LEU A 46 4.53 6.72 3.15
CA LEU A 46 3.75 6.99 1.95
C LEU A 46 2.92 8.28 2.07
N VAL A 47 2.21 8.46 3.19
CA VAL A 47 1.25 9.57 3.35
C VAL A 47 1.75 10.73 4.19
N GLY A 48 2.92 10.57 4.83
CA GLY A 48 3.46 11.52 5.79
C GLY A 48 2.85 11.39 7.19
N LYS A 49 3.59 11.85 8.20
CA LYS A 49 3.24 11.68 9.62
C LYS A 49 1.88 12.27 9.96
N ASP A 50 1.56 13.46 9.47
CA ASP A 50 0.35 14.18 9.86
C ASP A 50 -0.91 13.51 9.27
N ASN A 51 -0.89 13.13 8.00
CA ASN A 51 -2.02 12.40 7.39
C ASN A 51 -2.21 11.03 8.02
N PHE A 52 -1.12 10.33 8.38
CA PHE A 52 -1.22 9.03 9.02
C PHE A 52 -1.97 9.05 10.36
N TYR A 53 -1.84 10.13 11.15
CA TYR A 53 -2.51 10.23 12.46
C TYR A 53 -3.86 10.94 12.41
N ASN A 54 -4.11 11.80 11.43
CA ASN A 54 -5.30 12.64 11.38
C ASN A 54 -6.40 12.13 10.42
N GLN A 55 -6.08 11.18 9.55
CA GLN A 55 -7.04 10.64 8.57
C GLN A 55 -7.69 9.36 9.12
N GLN A 56 -9.01 9.22 8.94
CA GLN A 56 -9.73 8.00 9.30
C GLN A 56 -9.59 6.90 8.24
N ILE A 57 -9.53 7.29 6.96
CA ILE A 57 -9.43 6.35 5.83
C ILE A 57 -8.34 6.82 4.86
N ILE A 58 -7.45 5.89 4.48
CA ILE A 58 -6.36 6.11 3.53
C ILE A 58 -6.50 5.07 2.39
N TYR A 59 -6.74 5.54 1.17
CA TYR A 59 -6.85 4.67 -0.01
C TYR A 59 -5.57 4.61 -0.85
N SER A 60 -4.83 5.72 -0.92
CA SER A 60 -3.56 5.83 -1.65
C SER A 60 -2.80 7.08 -1.17
N GLN A 61 -1.64 7.36 -1.76
CA GLN A 61 -0.81 8.52 -1.43
C GLN A 61 -1.55 9.87 -1.44
N ASP A 62 -2.54 10.05 -2.31
CA ASP A 62 -3.25 11.33 -2.50
C ASP A 62 -4.76 11.26 -2.23
N ARG A 63 -5.26 10.14 -1.69
CA ARG A 63 -6.69 9.89 -1.49
C ARG A 63 -7.02 9.57 -0.04
N PHE A 64 -7.51 10.59 0.66
CA PHE A 64 -7.84 10.57 2.10
C PHE A 64 -9.31 10.95 2.34
N ILE A 65 -9.89 10.42 3.42
CA ILE A 65 -11.21 10.84 3.90
C ILE A 65 -11.12 11.08 5.42
N ILE A 66 -11.57 12.27 5.82
CA ILE A 66 -11.96 12.59 7.19
C ILE A 66 -13.46 12.29 7.26
N ASP A 67 -13.86 11.29 8.05
CA ASP A 67 -15.28 11.03 8.29
C ASP A 67 -15.81 12.15 9.20
N ASP A 68 -16.41 13.18 8.61
CA ASP A 68 -17.21 14.18 9.33
C ASP A 68 -18.50 13.51 9.81
N LYS A 69 -18.38 12.63 10.80
CA LYS A 69 -19.52 12.11 11.57
C LYS A 69 -19.95 13.09 12.65
N GLU A 70 -20.20 14.35 12.28
CA GLU A 70 -21.05 15.26 13.07
C GLU A 70 -21.76 16.26 12.15
N ALA A 71 -23.02 15.97 11.86
CA ALA A 71 -24.07 16.97 11.57
C ALA A 71 -25.41 16.42 12.05
#